data_AF-A0A562I162-F1
#
_entry.id   AF-A0A562I162-F1
#
_cell.length_a   1.000
_cell.length_b   1.000
_cell.length_c   1.000
_cell.angle_alpha   90.00
_cell.angle_beta   90.00
_cell.angle_gamma   90.00
#
_symmetry.space_group_name_H-M   'P 1'
#
loop_
_entity.id
_entity.type
_entity.pdbx_description
1 polymer ?
#
loop_
_entity_poly.entity_id
_entity_poly.type
_entity_poly.pdbx_seq_one_letter_code
_entity_poly.pdbx_strand_id
1 'polypeptide(L)'
;MTNQDLLKRLWALDAKQGLSIRTQLLVRRRLCRVLSELRHQIQGERQAQIRKARLQLPNNPSPFDQARIKRLEQTAKGHRIQELAETLRQQIQLGGDLVINQAIYDALGLDELLVLLNVNSADHAWVVEQMGDEPPFFGLVFVPGSENSASREAQRKEHGPVLEACLSSITEVMRHPDFDPEALGRRIRKKNKGKRLKRVK
;
A
#
# COMPACT_ATOMS: atom_id res chain seq x y z
N MET A 1 -6.20 3.19 -21.88
CA MET A 1 -5.66 2.02 -21.15
C MET A 1 -6.35 1.96 -19.80
N THR A 2 -6.99 0.85 -19.44
CA THR A 2 -7.69 0.76 -18.15
C THR A 2 -6.70 0.54 -17.00
N ASN A 3 -7.09 0.86 -15.76
CA ASN A 3 -6.25 0.57 -14.57
C ASN A 3 -5.94 -0.93 -14.44
N GLN A 4 -6.84 -1.81 -14.89
CA GLN A 4 -6.63 -3.25 -14.90
C GLN A 4 -5.55 -3.67 -15.91
N ASP A 5 -5.53 -3.08 -17.11
CA ASP A 5 -4.48 -3.34 -18.10
C ASP A 5 -3.11 -2.87 -17.60
N LEU A 6 -3.09 -1.71 -16.92
CA LEU A 6 -1.88 -1.17 -16.31
C LEU A 6 -1.37 -2.09 -15.20
N LEU A 7 -2.23 -2.54 -14.28
CA LEU A 7 -1.85 -3.48 -13.23
C LEU A 7 -1.27 -4.78 -13.80
N LYS A 8 -1.92 -5.38 -14.81
CA LYS A 8 -1.40 -6.59 -15.46
C LYS A 8 0.01 -6.40 -16.00
N ARG A 9 0.27 -5.27 -16.67
CA ARG A 9 1.60 -4.94 -17.20
C ARG A 9 2.62 -4.72 -16.09
N LEU A 10 2.26 -3.99 -15.04
CA LEU A 10 3.15 -3.72 -13.92
C LEU A 10 3.50 -5.00 -13.15
N TRP A 11 2.54 -5.90 -12.95
CA TRP A 11 2.79 -7.21 -12.36
C TRP A 11 3.69 -8.08 -13.23
N ALA A 12 3.48 -8.08 -14.55
CA ALA A 12 4.36 -8.77 -15.48
C ALA A 12 5.79 -8.19 -15.46
N LEU A 13 5.93 -6.87 -15.27
CA LEU A 13 7.21 -6.22 -15.10
C LEU A 13 7.87 -6.61 -13.77
N ASP A 14 7.17 -6.52 -12.63
CA ASP A 14 7.73 -6.89 -11.31
C ASP A 14 8.17 -8.36 -11.26
N ALA A 15 7.49 -9.24 -12.01
CA ALA A 15 7.85 -10.65 -12.13
C ALA A 15 9.06 -10.92 -13.05
N LYS A 16 9.52 -9.93 -13.83
CA LYS A 16 10.62 -10.11 -14.79
C LYS A 16 11.94 -10.29 -14.06
N GLN A 17 12.66 -11.36 -14.39
CA GLN A 17 14.02 -11.58 -13.86
C GLN A 17 15.01 -10.58 -14.46
N GLY A 18 16.00 -10.16 -13.65
CA GLY A 18 17.08 -9.29 -14.09
C GLY A 18 16.77 -7.79 -14.08
N LEU A 19 15.63 -7.37 -13.51
CA LEU A 19 15.44 -5.95 -13.19
C LEU A 19 16.43 -5.50 -12.11
N SER A 20 16.95 -4.27 -12.26
CA SER A 20 17.71 -3.65 -11.18
C SER A 20 16.79 -3.39 -9.98
N ILE A 21 17.36 -3.41 -8.78
CA ILE A 21 16.61 -3.16 -7.53
C ILE A 21 15.92 -1.80 -7.56
N ARG A 22 16.59 -0.78 -8.13
CA ARG A 22 16.01 0.54 -8.38
C ARG A 22 14.75 0.46 -9.23
N THR A 23 14.82 -0.20 -10.39
CA THR A 23 13.68 -0.34 -11.29
C THR A 23 12.56 -1.16 -10.65
N GLN A 24 12.90 -2.22 -9.91
CA GLN A 24 11.92 -3.01 -9.17
C GLN A 24 11.16 -2.15 -8.16
N LEU A 25 11.85 -1.31 -7.38
CA LEU A 25 11.21 -0.42 -6.43
C LEU A 25 10.30 0.62 -7.13
N LEU A 26 10.72 1.18 -8.26
CA LEU A 26 9.88 2.10 -9.04
C LEU A 26 8.61 1.42 -9.56
N VAL A 27 8.72 0.17 -10.04
CA VAL A 27 7.56 -0.62 -10.49
C VAL A 27 6.62 -0.90 -9.32
N ARG A 28 7.15 -1.33 -8.16
CA ARG A 28 6.36 -1.59 -6.95
C ARG A 28 5.69 -0.34 -6.40
N ARG A 29 6.38 0.80 -6.40
CA ARG A 29 5.79 2.11 -6.06
C ARG A 29 4.62 2.44 -6.98
N ARG A 30 4.78 2.20 -8.28
CA ARG A 30 3.69 2.41 -9.24
C ARG A 30 2.52 1.44 -9.02
N LEU A 31 2.78 0.17 -8.69
CA LEU A 31 1.75 -0.80 -8.31
C LEU A 31 0.96 -0.32 -7.09
N CYS A 32 1.65 0.05 -6.00
CA CYS A 32 1.01 0.55 -4.78
C CYS A 32 0.12 1.77 -5.09
N ARG A 33 0.60 2.70 -5.92
CA ARG A 33 -0.17 3.88 -6.33
C ARG A 33 -1.45 3.51 -7.09
N VAL A 34 -1.35 2.65 -8.11
CA VAL A 34 -2.52 2.24 -8.91
C VAL A 34 -3.53 1.46 -8.05
N LEU A 35 -3.07 0.61 -7.13
CA LEU A 35 -3.93 -0.10 -6.19
C LEU A 35 -4.65 0.84 -5.24
N SER A 36 -3.94 1.83 -4.68
CA SER A 36 -4.52 2.87 -3.81
C SER A 36 -5.55 3.72 -4.57
N GLU A 37 -5.24 4.14 -5.80
CA GLU A 37 -6.18 4.86 -6.69
C GLU A 37 -7.46 4.06 -6.95
N LEU A 38 -7.33 2.75 -7.24
CA LEU A 38 -8.49 1.86 -7.43
C LEU A 38 -9.33 1.72 -6.15
N ARG A 39 -8.68 1.57 -4.99
CA ARG A 39 -9.38 1.51 -3.70
C ARG A 39 -10.15 2.80 -3.44
N HIS A 40 -9.51 3.95 -3.62
CA HIS A 40 -10.16 5.25 -3.45
C HIS A 40 -11.31 5.46 -4.44
N GLN A 41 -11.16 5.00 -5.68
CA GLN A 41 -12.26 5.02 -6.65
C GLN A 41 -13.45 4.18 -6.17
N ILE A 42 -13.23 2.92 -5.75
CA ILE A 42 -14.31 2.05 -5.25
C ILE A 42 -14.96 2.66 -4.01
N GLN A 43 -14.17 3.19 -3.07
CA GLN A 43 -14.69 3.87 -1.89
C GLN A 43 -15.52 5.10 -2.27
N GLY A 44 -15.06 5.90 -3.23
CA GLY A 44 -15.79 7.05 -3.76
C GLY A 44 -17.13 6.66 -4.38
N GLU A 45 -17.17 5.59 -5.18
CA GLU A 45 -18.39 5.04 -5.76
C GLU A 45 -19.39 4.61 -4.67
N ARG A 46 -18.91 3.89 -3.64
CA ARG A 46 -19.74 3.47 -2.50
C ARG A 46 -20.32 4.67 -1.74
N GLN A 47 -19.47 5.66 -1.45
CA GLN A 47 -19.91 6.87 -0.76
C GLN A 47 -20.91 7.66 -1.59
N ALA A 48 -20.72 7.74 -2.90
CA ALA A 48 -21.68 8.37 -3.80
C ALA A 48 -23.04 7.65 -3.80
N GLN A 49 -23.05 6.31 -3.80
CA GLN A 49 -24.28 5.52 -3.69
C GLN A 49 -24.98 5.71 -2.33
N ILE A 50 -24.22 5.71 -1.22
CA ILE A 50 -24.76 5.97 0.13
C ILE A 50 -25.37 7.37 0.20
N ARG A 51 -24.66 8.39 -0.32
CA ARG A 51 -25.18 9.77 -0.38
C ARG A 51 -26.46 9.85 -1.20
N LYS A 52 -26.48 9.24 -2.39
CA LYS A 52 -27.68 9.16 -3.24
C LYS A 52 -28.85 8.48 -2.53
N ALA A 53 -28.59 7.42 -1.76
CA ALA A 53 -29.62 6.78 -0.95
C ALA A 53 -30.17 7.77 0.08
N ARG A 54 -29.30 8.36 0.91
CA ARG A 54 -29.70 9.31 1.96
C ARG A 54 -30.48 10.53 1.45
N LEU A 55 -30.17 11.03 0.26
CA LEU A 55 -30.90 12.13 -0.36
C LEU A 55 -32.35 11.79 -0.73
N GLN A 56 -32.72 10.51 -0.79
CA GLN A 56 -34.10 10.08 -1.01
C GLN A 56 -34.93 10.03 0.29
N LEU A 57 -34.32 10.33 1.44
CA LEU A 57 -34.98 10.29 2.73
C LEU A 57 -35.92 11.51 2.87
N PRO A 58 -37.22 11.32 3.14
CA PRO A 58 -38.12 12.44 3.42
C PRO A 58 -37.71 13.20 4.68
N ASN A 59 -38.14 14.46 4.82
CA ASN A 59 -37.87 15.27 6.02
C ASN A 59 -38.46 14.65 7.31
N ASN A 60 -39.54 13.87 7.21
CA ASN A 60 -40.13 13.12 8.31
C ASN A 60 -40.21 11.63 7.94
N PRO A 61 -39.10 10.87 8.06
CA PRO A 61 -39.02 9.51 7.54
C PRO A 61 -39.75 8.52 8.44
N SER A 62 -40.60 7.70 7.85
CA SER A 62 -41.21 6.58 8.55
C SER A 62 -40.18 5.48 8.85
N PRO A 63 -40.47 4.54 9.79
CA PRO A 63 -39.63 3.35 9.99
C PRO A 63 -39.41 2.54 8.70
N PHE A 64 -40.39 2.52 7.78
CA PHE A 64 -40.26 1.86 6.48
C PHE A 64 -39.26 2.56 5.57
N ASP A 65 -39.24 3.90 5.55
CA ASP A 65 -38.26 4.69 4.79
C ASP A 65 -36.84 4.47 5.29
N GLN A 66 -36.67 4.46 6.63
CA GLN A 66 -35.38 4.18 7.26
C GLN A 66 -34.88 2.77 6.93
N ALA A 67 -35.77 1.77 6.98
CA ALA A 67 -35.44 0.39 6.61
C ALA A 67 -35.05 0.27 5.13
N ARG A 68 -35.76 0.96 4.23
CA ARG A 68 -35.45 1.02 2.80
C ARG A 68 -34.05 1.60 2.56
N ILE A 69 -33.74 2.71 3.21
CA ILE A 69 -32.45 3.39 3.08
C ILE A 69 -31.31 2.54 3.64
N LYS A 70 -31.52 1.90 4.80
CA LYS A 70 -30.55 0.96 5.36
C LYS A 70 -30.23 -0.19 4.40
N ARG A 71 -31.23 -0.71 3.68
CA ARG A 71 -31.01 -1.73 2.63
C ARG A 71 -30.17 -1.17 1.48
N LEU A 72 -30.46 0.03 1.01
CA LEU A 72 -29.69 0.69 -0.05
C LEU A 72 -28.23 0.97 0.38
N GLU A 73 -28.02 1.42 1.61
CA GLU A 73 -26.67 1.59 2.17
C GLU A 73 -25.93 0.24 2.25
N GLN A 74 -26.62 -0.84 2.63
CA GLN A 74 -26.03 -2.17 2.67
C GLN A 74 -25.65 -2.68 1.27
N THR A 75 -26.51 -2.47 0.27
CA THR A 75 -26.20 -2.75 -1.13
C THR A 75 -24.98 -1.95 -1.59
N ALA A 76 -24.92 -0.66 -1.24
CA ALA A 76 -23.77 0.18 -1.57
C ALA A 76 -22.47 -0.31 -0.90
N LYS A 77 -22.53 -0.79 0.35
CA LYS A 77 -21.36 -1.43 1.00
C LYS A 77 -20.90 -2.70 0.28
N GLY A 78 -21.84 -3.44 -0.33
CA GLY A 78 -21.54 -4.62 -1.16
C GLY A 78 -20.94 -4.31 -2.53
N HIS A 79 -21.09 -3.06 -3.02
CA HIS A 79 -20.61 -2.65 -4.35
C HIS A 79 -19.10 -2.94 -4.50
N ARG A 80 -18.76 -3.76 -5.50
CA ARG A 80 -17.38 -4.17 -5.86
C ARG A 80 -16.56 -4.68 -4.67
N ILE A 81 -17.20 -5.36 -3.71
CA ILE A 81 -16.51 -5.86 -2.50
C ILE A 81 -15.39 -6.85 -2.80
N GLN A 82 -15.56 -7.69 -3.82
CA GLN A 82 -14.53 -8.63 -4.24
C GLN A 82 -13.30 -7.90 -4.79
N GLU A 83 -13.50 -6.86 -5.60
CA GLU A 83 -12.40 -6.08 -6.16
C GLU A 83 -11.68 -5.24 -5.10
N LEU A 84 -12.43 -4.69 -4.13
CA LEU A 84 -11.84 -4.01 -2.98
C LEU A 84 -10.99 -4.97 -2.13
N ALA A 85 -11.49 -6.19 -1.88
CA ALA A 85 -10.77 -7.19 -1.10
C ALA A 85 -9.50 -7.66 -1.83
N GLU A 86 -9.59 -7.89 -3.15
CA GLU A 86 -8.44 -8.30 -3.95
C GLU A 86 -7.38 -7.20 -4.05
N THR A 87 -7.78 -5.93 -4.25
CA THR A 87 -6.85 -4.80 -4.27
C THR A 87 -6.15 -4.62 -2.91
N LEU A 88 -6.88 -4.76 -1.80
CA LEU A 88 -6.29 -4.74 -0.45
C LEU A 88 -5.29 -5.89 -0.24
N ARG A 89 -5.65 -7.12 -0.65
CA ARG A 89 -4.76 -8.28 -0.55
C ARG A 89 -3.45 -8.07 -1.31
N GLN A 90 -3.54 -7.58 -2.55
CA GLN A 90 -2.37 -7.27 -3.38
C GLN A 90 -1.48 -6.19 -2.75
N GLN A 91 -2.10 -5.16 -2.16
CA GLN A 91 -1.38 -4.10 -1.47
C GLN A 91 -0.68 -4.62 -0.19
N ILE A 92 -1.34 -5.45 0.62
CA ILE A 92 -0.75 -6.10 1.80
C ILE A 92 0.45 -6.97 1.41
N GLN A 93 0.32 -7.73 0.32
CA GLN A 93 1.42 -8.56 -0.19
C GLN A 93 2.62 -7.71 -0.62
N LEU A 94 2.39 -6.64 -1.40
CA LEU A 94 3.45 -5.73 -1.82
C LEU A 94 4.15 -5.06 -0.63
N GLY A 95 3.36 -4.59 0.35
CA GLY A 95 3.89 -4.00 1.57
C GLY A 95 4.75 -4.96 2.37
N GLY A 96 4.29 -6.21 2.55
CA GLY A 96 5.05 -7.23 3.27
C GLY A 96 6.36 -7.58 2.56
N ASP A 97 6.33 -7.68 1.24
CA ASP A 97 7.52 -7.89 0.42
C ASP A 97 8.52 -6.74 0.49
N LEU A 98 8.09 -5.51 0.80
CA LEU A 98 8.99 -4.36 0.99
C LEU A 98 9.55 -4.31 2.41
N VAL A 99 8.71 -4.51 3.43
CA VAL A 99 9.11 -4.51 4.85
C VAL A 99 10.12 -5.61 5.15
N ILE A 100 9.95 -6.81 4.58
CA ILE A 100 10.81 -7.97 4.88
C ILE A 100 12.10 -7.96 4.04
N ASN A 101 12.11 -7.28 2.90
CA ASN A 101 13.20 -7.38 1.93
C ASN A 101 14.34 -6.40 2.21
N GLN A 102 15.16 -6.76 3.20
CA GLN A 102 16.37 -6.03 3.57
C GLN A 102 17.35 -5.84 2.39
N ALA A 103 17.37 -6.77 1.42
CA ALA A 103 18.28 -6.68 0.27
C ALA A 103 18.02 -5.46 -0.62
N ILE A 104 16.80 -4.89 -0.59
CA ILE A 104 16.52 -3.62 -1.27
C ILE A 104 17.32 -2.50 -0.63
N TYR A 105 17.31 -2.43 0.71
CA TYR A 105 18.08 -1.44 1.44
C TYR A 105 19.59 -1.65 1.29
N ASP A 106 20.06 -2.88 1.48
CA ASP A 106 21.49 -3.19 1.42
C ASP A 106 22.11 -2.82 0.05
N ALA A 107 21.31 -2.81 -1.02
CA ALA A 107 21.75 -2.46 -2.36
C ALA A 107 21.61 -0.98 -2.72
N LEU A 108 20.61 -0.27 -2.19
CA LEU A 108 20.35 1.14 -2.51
C LEU A 108 21.01 2.09 -1.51
N GLY A 109 21.07 1.71 -0.24
CA GLY A 109 21.32 2.62 0.87
C GLY A 109 20.09 3.49 1.19
N LEU A 110 20.18 4.24 2.29
CA LEU A 110 19.07 5.06 2.78
C LEU A 110 18.78 6.25 1.86
N ASP A 111 19.81 7.00 1.47
CA ASP A 111 19.66 8.24 0.70
C ASP A 111 18.94 7.99 -0.63
N GLU A 112 19.38 6.98 -1.37
CA GLU A 112 18.75 6.60 -2.64
C GLU A 112 17.32 6.07 -2.43
N LEU A 113 17.07 5.34 -1.34
CA LEU A 113 15.71 4.92 -0.99
C LEU A 113 14.79 6.13 -0.76
N LEU A 114 15.23 7.13 0.02
CA LEU A 114 14.47 8.35 0.28
C LEU A 114 14.17 9.12 -1.03
N VAL A 115 15.15 9.20 -1.93
CA VAL A 115 14.96 9.78 -3.27
C VAL A 115 13.92 9.00 -4.08
N LEU A 116 13.99 7.67 -4.09
CA LEU A 116 13.03 6.83 -4.83
C LEU A 116 11.61 6.86 -4.26
N LEU A 117 11.48 7.11 -2.96
CA LEU A 117 10.20 7.37 -2.28
C LEU A 117 9.74 8.83 -2.41
N ASN A 118 10.51 9.67 -3.12
CA ASN A 118 10.22 11.08 -3.36
C ASN A 118 10.07 11.88 -2.07
N VAL A 119 10.90 11.56 -1.07
CA VAL A 119 11.05 12.33 0.16
C VAL A 119 11.88 13.58 -0.15
N ASN A 120 11.39 14.74 0.25
CA ASN A 120 12.09 16.01 0.10
C ASN A 120 13.45 15.96 0.81
N SER A 121 14.51 16.39 0.12
CA SER A 121 15.86 16.42 0.69
C SER A 121 15.96 17.27 1.96
N ALA A 122 15.13 18.32 2.09
CA ALA A 122 15.04 19.12 3.30
C ALA A 122 14.55 18.32 4.53
N ASP A 123 13.78 17.25 4.30
CA ASP A 123 13.21 16.42 5.36
C ASP A 123 14.11 15.23 5.72
N HIS A 124 15.15 14.94 4.93
CA HIS A 124 15.94 13.70 5.08
C HIS A 124 16.53 13.56 6.48
N ALA A 125 17.15 14.60 7.02
CA ALA A 125 17.74 14.57 8.35
C ALA A 125 16.69 14.27 9.44
N TRP A 126 15.53 14.92 9.35
CA TRP A 126 14.41 14.68 10.27
C TRP A 126 13.86 13.25 10.12
N VAL A 127 13.68 12.76 8.90
CA VAL A 127 13.21 11.39 8.64
C VAL A 127 14.17 10.35 9.21
N VAL A 128 15.48 10.55 9.06
CA VAL A 128 16.54 9.69 9.63
C VAL A 128 16.48 9.70 11.16
N GLU A 129 16.30 10.87 11.77
CA GLU A 129 16.15 10.98 13.23
C GLU A 129 14.91 10.23 13.73
N GLN A 130 13.76 10.39 13.05
CA GLN A 130 12.51 9.77 13.47
C GLN A 130 12.47 8.25 13.27
N MET A 131 13.18 7.70 12.29
CA MET A 131 13.20 6.25 12.07
C MET A 131 14.06 5.48 13.09
N GLY A 132 15.03 6.14 13.73
CA GLY A 132 15.99 5.49 14.62
C GLY A 132 16.79 4.37 13.94
N ASP A 133 17.08 3.30 14.69
CA ASP A 133 17.86 2.15 14.22
C ASP A 133 17.02 1.06 13.53
N GLU A 134 15.77 1.37 13.18
CA GLU A 134 14.85 0.40 12.58
C GLU A 134 15.19 0.09 11.11
N PRO A 135 14.81 -1.10 10.60
CA PRO A 135 14.90 -1.39 9.16
C PRO A 135 14.14 -0.32 8.37
N PRO A 136 14.70 0.22 7.27
CA PRO A 136 14.20 1.47 6.69
C PRO A 136 12.73 1.46 6.32
N PHE A 137 12.22 0.41 5.65
CA PHE A 137 10.79 0.35 5.32
C PHE A 137 9.89 0.21 6.56
N PHE A 138 10.40 -0.39 7.64
CA PHE A 138 9.68 -0.48 8.90
C PHE A 138 9.71 0.88 9.62
N GLY A 139 10.88 1.48 9.81
CA GLY A 139 11.03 2.81 10.42
C GLY A 139 10.27 3.90 9.68
N LEU A 140 10.34 3.94 8.34
CA LEU A 140 9.65 4.93 7.52
C LEU A 140 8.12 4.89 7.64
N VAL A 141 7.53 3.72 7.95
CA VAL A 141 6.09 3.63 8.21
C VAL A 141 5.69 4.42 9.44
N PHE A 142 6.59 4.67 10.39
CA PHE A 142 6.33 5.49 11.57
C PHE A 142 6.66 6.97 11.36
N VAL A 143 6.97 7.38 10.13
CA VAL A 143 7.22 8.78 9.75
C VAL A 143 6.11 9.25 8.79
N PRO A 144 4.95 9.70 9.30
CA PRO A 144 3.81 10.11 8.47
C PRO A 144 4.15 11.23 7.50
N GLY A 145 3.58 11.17 6.29
CA GLY A 145 3.77 12.19 5.26
C GLY A 145 5.18 12.24 4.63
N SER A 146 6.09 11.33 5.01
CA SER A 146 7.45 11.28 4.42
C SER A 146 7.41 10.91 2.93
N GLU A 147 6.67 9.87 2.56
CA GLU A 147 6.55 9.46 1.16
C GLU A 147 5.87 10.55 0.32
N ASN A 148 6.51 10.93 -0.78
CA ASN A 148 6.09 12.03 -1.65
C ASN A 148 6.10 13.41 -0.98
N SER A 149 6.85 13.63 0.12
CA SER A 149 6.92 14.95 0.77
C SER A 149 7.44 16.07 -0.16
N ALA A 150 8.16 15.73 -1.23
CA ALA A 150 8.56 16.68 -2.27
C ALA A 150 7.42 17.14 -3.21
N SER A 151 6.25 16.48 -3.18
CA SER A 151 5.09 16.84 -4.01
C SER A 151 4.19 17.86 -3.32
N ARG A 152 3.59 18.80 -4.06
CA ARG A 152 2.62 19.78 -3.52
C ARG A 152 1.37 19.13 -2.88
N GLU A 153 1.10 17.87 -3.20
CA GLU A 153 0.02 17.05 -2.65
C GLU A 153 0.30 16.52 -1.23
N ALA A 154 1.53 16.69 -0.70
CA ALA A 154 1.98 16.23 0.62
C ALA A 154 1.32 16.94 1.82
N GLN A 155 0.37 17.85 1.60
CA GLN A 155 -0.35 18.56 2.67
C GLN A 155 -1.26 17.64 3.51
N ARG A 156 -1.49 16.40 3.08
CA ARG A 156 -2.18 15.40 3.89
C ARG A 156 -1.11 14.70 4.72
N LYS A 157 -1.18 14.81 6.05
CA LYS A 157 -0.34 14.10 7.03
C LYS A 157 -0.53 12.56 6.99
N GLU A 158 -0.89 12.01 5.84
CA GLU A 158 -1.20 10.61 5.58
C GLU A 158 0.01 9.96 4.89
N HIS A 159 0.13 8.65 5.01
CA HIS A 159 1.14 7.89 4.30
C HIS A 159 0.88 7.93 2.78
N GLY A 160 1.96 7.98 1.99
CA GLY A 160 1.87 7.69 0.58
C GLY A 160 1.53 6.21 0.31
N PRO A 161 1.22 5.84 -0.94
CA PRO A 161 0.75 4.49 -1.27
C PRO A 161 1.69 3.35 -0.89
N VAL A 162 3.01 3.57 -0.89
CA VAL A 162 3.99 2.55 -0.49
C VAL A 162 3.96 2.36 1.01
N LEU A 163 4.04 3.43 1.78
CA LEU A 163 4.01 3.35 3.24
C LEU A 163 2.64 2.87 3.75
N GLU A 164 1.54 3.22 3.08
CA GLU A 164 0.22 2.67 3.37
C GLU A 164 0.17 1.14 3.14
N ALA A 165 0.84 0.65 2.10
CA ALA A 165 0.95 -0.78 1.83
C ALA A 165 1.75 -1.51 2.91
N CYS A 166 2.90 -0.94 3.31
CA CYS A 166 3.70 -1.47 4.40
C CYS A 166 2.93 -1.48 5.73
N LEU A 167 2.27 -0.37 6.08
CA LEU A 167 1.43 -0.28 7.28
C LEU A 167 0.28 -1.28 7.27
N SER A 168 -0.39 -1.45 6.12
CA SER A 168 -1.46 -2.44 5.96
C SER A 168 -0.95 -3.85 6.19
N SER A 169 0.25 -4.15 5.69
CA SER A 169 0.91 -5.44 5.93
C SER A 169 1.20 -5.66 7.41
N ILE A 170 1.86 -4.71 8.08
CA ILE A 170 2.17 -4.75 9.51
C ILE A 170 0.89 -4.89 10.35
N THR A 171 -0.16 -4.17 10.00
CA THR A 171 -1.45 -4.26 10.72
C THR A 171 -2.08 -5.65 10.56
N GLU A 172 -1.96 -6.26 9.38
CA GLU A 172 -2.47 -7.62 9.13
C GLU A 172 -1.71 -8.66 9.96
N VAL A 173 -0.39 -8.52 10.07
CA VAL A 173 0.46 -9.29 10.99
C VAL A 173 -0.06 -9.15 12.43
N MET A 174 -0.24 -7.93 12.91
CA MET A 174 -0.61 -7.65 14.30
C MET A 174 -2.03 -8.14 14.65
N ARG A 175 -2.98 -8.10 13.71
CA ARG A 175 -4.37 -8.56 13.93
C ARG A 175 -4.50 -10.07 14.07
N HIS A 176 -3.54 -10.81 13.52
CA HIS A 176 -3.48 -12.25 13.59
C HIS A 176 -2.26 -12.63 14.45
N PRO A 177 -2.34 -12.60 15.79
CA PRO A 177 -1.17 -12.70 16.68
C PRO A 177 -0.37 -14.02 16.60
N ASP A 178 -0.92 -15.07 15.97
CA ASP A 178 -0.18 -16.28 15.58
C ASP A 178 0.74 -16.05 14.36
N PHE A 179 0.63 -14.87 13.73
CA PHE A 179 1.50 -14.42 12.68
C PHE A 179 2.82 -14.00 13.31
N ASP A 180 3.80 -14.88 13.19
CA ASP A 180 5.18 -14.56 13.49
C ASP A 180 5.84 -13.93 12.23
N PRO A 181 6.07 -12.61 12.20
CA PRO A 181 6.74 -11.95 11.08
C PRO A 181 8.16 -12.47 10.88
N GLU A 182 8.83 -12.93 11.93
CA GLU A 182 10.09 -13.64 11.79
C GLU A 182 9.91 -15.03 11.20
N ALA A 183 8.85 -15.78 11.50
CA ALA A 183 8.55 -17.06 10.84
C ALA A 183 8.24 -16.87 9.35
N LEU A 184 7.53 -15.80 8.98
CA LEU A 184 7.32 -15.44 7.57
C LEU A 184 8.66 -15.08 6.92
N GLY A 185 9.46 -14.21 7.55
CA GLY A 185 10.81 -13.87 7.11
C GLY A 185 11.74 -15.09 7.04
N ARG A 186 11.63 -16.05 7.97
CA ARG A 186 12.35 -17.33 8.00
C ARG A 186 11.86 -18.27 6.89
N ARG A 187 10.55 -18.36 6.63
CA ARG A 187 9.97 -19.13 5.51
C ARG A 187 10.41 -18.58 4.16
N ILE A 188 10.40 -17.25 3.99
CA ILE A 188 10.87 -16.57 2.79
C ILE A 188 12.38 -16.77 2.61
N ARG A 189 13.18 -16.58 3.67
CA ARG A 189 14.62 -16.87 3.67
C ARG A 189 14.92 -18.34 3.38
N LYS A 190 14.15 -19.29 3.91
CA LYS A 190 14.27 -20.74 3.65
C LYS A 190 13.88 -21.11 2.22
N LYS A 191 12.81 -20.51 1.67
CA LYS A 191 12.39 -20.65 0.26
C LYS A 191 13.43 -20.12 -0.72
N ASN A 192 14.21 -19.12 -0.30
CA ASN A 192 15.29 -18.51 -1.10
C ASN A 192 16.69 -18.99 -0.68
N LYS A 193 16.81 -19.88 0.32
CA LYS A 193 18.09 -20.43 0.79
C LYS A 193 18.63 -21.37 -0.29
N GLY A 194 19.75 -21.00 -0.91
CA GLY A 194 20.35 -21.76 -2.01
C GLY A 194 20.17 -21.12 -3.39
N LYS A 195 19.29 -20.12 -3.54
CA LYS A 195 19.32 -19.21 -4.70
C LYS A 195 20.41 -18.18 -4.46
N ARG A 196 21.67 -18.55 -4.72
CA ARG A 196 22.79 -17.60 -4.77
C ARG A 196 22.39 -16.49 -5.76
N LEU A 197 22.11 -15.29 -5.26
CA LEU A 197 22.26 -14.06 -6.04
C LEU A 197 23.72 -14.05 -6.47
N LYS A 198 23.98 -14.46 -7.72
CA LYS A 198 25.32 -14.36 -8.30
C LYS A 198 25.67 -12.89 -8.27
N ARG A 199 26.66 -12.51 -7.46
CA ARG A 199 27.38 -11.25 -7.62
C ARG A 199 27.96 -11.27 -9.02
N VAL A 200 27.38 -10.49 -9.92
CA VAL A 200 27.98 -10.22 -11.22
C VAL A 200 28.88 -9.01 -11.02
N LYS A 201 30.17 -9.22 -11.29
CA LYS A 201 31.21 -8.19 -11.34
C LYS A 201 30.94 -7.20 -12.46
#